data_AF-A0A6B2THG4-F1
#
_entry.id   AF-A0A6B2THG4-F1
#
_cell.length_a   1.000
_cell.length_b   1.000
_cell.length_c   1.000
_cell.angle_alpha   90.00
_cell.angle_beta   90.00
_cell.angle_gamma   90.00
#
_symmetry.space_group_name_H-M   'P 1'
#
loop_
_entity.id
_entity.type
_entity.pdbx_description
1 polymer ?
#
loop_
_entity_poly.entity_id
_entity_poly.type
_entity_poly.pdbx_seq_one_letter_code
_entity_poly.pdbx_strand_id
1 'polypeptide(L)'
;RRAATLSEVGELELGGDARLVALLEQFALAQGLDPRTTPASAAVLPYLEQTFGTWSARGGMRALARAVYERCLARRVEFVFGAAVTRIVEKDGKAAGVELADGTTAEADFVVAGVAPSVLDGMLSGVNIRAEGDVPARSGLPSRLTIFLALSGARPEGTPLRTVLHSADREDELDRLFGGRPGLPASPTLAVLRPDDPELTPDAAHEAVTLTATVPAHLEVTAEDVQRVISRA
;
A
#
# COMPACT_ATOMS: atom_id res chain seq x y z
N ARG A 1 -6.80 -18.74 26.34
CA ARG A 1 -7.38 -17.46 25.86
C ARG A 1 -7.32 -17.48 24.34
N ARG A 2 -8.27 -16.84 23.63
CA ARG A 2 -8.24 -16.73 22.16
C ARG A 2 -7.96 -15.28 21.81
N ALA A 3 -6.93 -15.03 21.00
CA ALA A 3 -6.65 -13.70 20.46
C ALA A 3 -7.77 -13.27 19.50
N ALA A 4 -8.28 -12.06 19.69
CA ALA A 4 -9.17 -11.35 18.78
C ALA A 4 -8.38 -10.43 17.83
N THR A 5 -7.24 -9.89 18.28
CA THR A 5 -6.43 -8.93 17.51
C THR A 5 -5.03 -9.45 17.22
N LEU A 6 -4.34 -8.82 16.26
CA LEU A 6 -2.95 -9.16 15.94
C LEU A 6 -2.00 -8.89 17.11
N SER A 7 -2.20 -7.79 17.85
CA SER A 7 -1.41 -7.49 19.05
C SER A 7 -1.58 -8.57 20.12
N GLU A 8 -2.80 -9.07 20.34
CA GLU A 8 -3.06 -10.16 21.29
C GLU A 8 -2.42 -11.49 20.86
N VAL A 9 -2.29 -11.75 19.54
CA VAL A 9 -1.51 -12.89 19.05
C VAL A 9 -0.04 -12.75 19.47
N GLY A 10 0.54 -11.55 19.31
CA GLY A 10 1.91 -11.28 19.73
C GLY A 10 2.13 -11.51 21.23
N GLU A 11 1.20 -11.04 22.06
CA GLU A 11 1.27 -11.24 23.52
C GLU A 11 1.16 -12.71 23.92
N LEU A 12 0.20 -13.44 23.34
CA LEU A 12 -0.11 -14.82 23.74
C LEU A 12 0.87 -15.85 23.15
N GLU A 13 1.23 -15.71 21.88
CA GLU A 13 1.99 -16.73 21.14
C GLU A 13 3.49 -16.42 21.08
N LEU A 14 3.90 -15.16 21.21
CA LEU A 14 5.31 -14.74 21.17
C LEU A 14 5.86 -14.34 22.55
N GLY A 15 5.10 -14.63 23.62
CA GLY A 15 5.48 -14.36 25.00
C GLY A 15 5.63 -12.87 25.34
N GLY A 16 5.10 -11.99 24.49
CA GLY A 16 5.23 -10.54 24.66
C GLY A 16 6.65 -9.99 24.45
N ASP A 17 7.57 -10.74 23.82
CA ASP A 17 8.88 -10.17 23.43
C ASP A 17 8.64 -9.03 22.43
N ALA A 18 8.98 -7.80 22.83
CA ALA A 18 8.71 -6.60 22.05
C ALA A 18 9.26 -6.66 20.61
N ARG A 19 10.37 -7.38 20.38
CA ARG A 19 10.98 -7.51 19.05
C ARG A 19 10.18 -8.46 18.17
N LEU A 20 9.72 -9.58 18.73
CA LEU A 20 8.90 -10.55 18.01
C LEU A 20 7.50 -9.98 17.73
N VAL A 21 6.95 -9.22 18.68
CA VAL A 21 5.71 -8.46 18.49
C VAL A 21 5.88 -7.45 17.37
N ALA A 22 6.94 -6.62 17.38
CA ALA A 22 7.20 -5.68 16.31
C ALA A 22 7.40 -6.35 14.94
N LEU A 23 8.05 -7.52 14.90
CA LEU A 23 8.22 -8.33 13.69
C LEU A 23 6.88 -8.84 13.14
N LEU A 24 5.94 -9.24 14.00
CA LEU A 24 4.59 -9.65 13.60
C LEU A 24 3.76 -8.45 13.11
N GLU A 25 3.77 -7.37 13.88
CA GLU A 25 2.90 -6.21 13.66
C GLU A 25 3.29 -5.38 12.45
N GLN A 26 4.56 -5.42 12.02
CA GLN A 26 4.98 -4.72 10.80
C GLN A 26 4.14 -5.11 9.58
N PHE A 27 3.62 -6.34 9.52
CA PHE A 27 2.76 -6.78 8.41
C PHE A 27 1.43 -6.03 8.37
N ALA A 28 0.87 -5.66 9.53
CA ALA A 28 -0.31 -4.81 9.60
C ALA A 28 0.06 -3.34 9.31
N LEU A 29 1.14 -2.84 9.93
CA LEU A 29 1.61 -1.46 9.74
C LEU A 29 1.93 -1.14 8.27
N ALA A 30 2.55 -2.07 7.55
CA ALA A 30 2.88 -1.93 6.14
C ALA A 30 1.62 -1.77 5.26
N GLN A 31 0.47 -2.26 5.72
CA GLN A 31 -0.84 -2.11 5.08
C GLN A 31 -1.65 -0.92 5.62
N GLY A 32 -1.07 -0.09 6.50
CA GLY A 32 -1.77 1.02 7.15
C GLY A 32 -2.83 0.58 8.15
N LEU A 33 -2.62 -0.57 8.81
CA LEU A 33 -3.55 -1.15 9.78
C LEU A 33 -3.00 -1.09 11.20
N ASP A 34 -3.83 -0.71 12.17
CA ASP A 34 -3.46 -0.68 13.59
C ASP A 34 -3.51 -2.10 14.16
N PRO A 35 -2.39 -2.69 14.62
CA PRO A 35 -2.35 -4.05 15.15
C PRO A 35 -3.23 -4.25 16.40
N ARG A 36 -3.56 -3.18 17.13
CA ARG A 36 -4.43 -3.20 18.31
C ARG A 36 -5.90 -3.44 17.97
N THR A 37 -6.31 -3.18 16.73
CA THR A 37 -7.69 -3.36 16.25
C THR A 37 -7.80 -4.31 15.06
N THR A 38 -6.67 -4.57 14.38
CA THR A 38 -6.59 -5.52 13.27
C THR A 38 -6.91 -6.93 13.75
N PRO A 39 -7.80 -7.68 13.08
CA PRO A 39 -8.16 -9.03 13.48
C PRO A 39 -6.94 -9.97 13.56
N ALA A 40 -6.97 -10.92 14.50
CA ALA A 40 -5.93 -11.94 14.67
C ALA A 40 -5.64 -12.74 13.36
N SER A 41 -6.61 -12.85 12.46
CA SER A 41 -6.43 -13.49 11.15
C SER A 41 -5.39 -12.79 10.26
N ALA A 42 -5.01 -11.55 10.54
CA ALA A 42 -3.91 -10.88 9.84
C ALA A 42 -2.54 -11.56 10.05
N ALA A 43 -2.41 -12.46 11.02
CA ALA A 43 -1.25 -13.35 11.15
C ALA A 43 -1.08 -14.28 9.92
N VAL A 44 -2.07 -14.37 9.04
CA VAL A 44 -1.90 -15.02 7.73
C VAL A 44 -0.88 -14.33 6.83
N LEU A 45 -0.68 -13.02 6.99
CA LEU A 45 0.27 -12.23 6.17
C LEU A 45 1.72 -12.73 6.33
N PRO A 46 2.29 -12.81 7.55
CA PRO A 46 3.61 -13.40 7.73
C PRO A 46 3.66 -14.88 7.35
N TYR A 47 2.58 -15.65 7.59
CA TYR A 47 2.53 -17.05 7.19
C TYR A 47 2.70 -17.22 5.68
N LEU A 48 2.01 -16.41 4.88
CA LEU A 48 2.11 -16.47 3.42
C LEU A 48 3.54 -16.20 2.96
N GLU A 49 4.17 -15.17 3.53
CA GLU A 49 5.53 -14.80 3.17
C GLU A 49 6.56 -15.86 3.59
N GLN A 50 6.48 -16.39 4.81
CA GLN A 50 7.45 -17.35 5.32
C GLN A 50 7.28 -18.75 4.71
N THR A 51 6.04 -19.13 4.37
CA THR A 51 5.75 -20.47 3.84
C THR A 51 5.99 -20.55 2.35
N PHE A 52 5.57 -19.53 1.60
CA PHE A 52 5.62 -19.58 0.14
C PHE A 52 6.77 -18.74 -0.42
N GLY A 53 7.25 -17.75 0.32
CA GLY A 53 8.34 -16.86 -0.08
C GLY A 53 7.84 -15.49 -0.55
N THR A 54 8.78 -14.67 -1.02
CA THR A 54 8.52 -13.39 -1.69
C THR A 54 9.12 -13.43 -3.08
N TRP A 55 8.39 -12.90 -4.06
CA TRP A 55 8.84 -12.79 -5.44
C TRP A 55 8.86 -11.34 -5.89
N SER A 56 9.80 -11.03 -6.77
CA SER A 56 9.83 -9.78 -7.52
C SER A 56 9.79 -10.09 -9.01
N ALA A 57 9.12 -9.22 -9.77
CA ALA A 57 9.20 -9.26 -11.22
C ALA A 57 10.49 -8.56 -11.66
N ARG A 58 11.25 -9.19 -12.57
CA ARG A 58 12.37 -8.52 -13.25
C ARG A 58 11.85 -7.30 -14.03
N GLY A 59 12.56 -6.19 -13.95
CA GLY A 59 12.11 -4.87 -14.42
C GLY A 59 11.07 -4.22 -13.49
N GLY A 60 10.85 -4.80 -12.30
CA GLY A 60 9.95 -4.30 -11.27
C GLY A 60 8.45 -4.38 -11.60
N MET A 61 7.63 -3.72 -10.77
CA MET A 61 6.17 -3.73 -10.90
C MET A 61 5.66 -3.16 -12.23
N ARG A 62 6.41 -2.23 -12.85
CA ARG A 62 6.07 -1.69 -14.17
C ARG A 62 6.14 -2.77 -15.26
N ALA A 63 7.13 -3.66 -15.19
CA ALA A 63 7.24 -4.76 -16.14
C ALA A 63 6.06 -5.74 -16.01
N LEU A 64 5.62 -6.04 -14.77
CA LEU A 64 4.43 -6.85 -14.53
C LEU A 64 3.16 -6.18 -15.09
N ALA A 65 2.97 -4.87 -14.83
CA ALA A 65 1.83 -4.12 -15.36
C ALA A 65 1.80 -4.13 -16.89
N ARG A 66 2.97 -3.97 -17.53
CA ARG A 66 3.12 -4.07 -18.98
C ARG A 66 2.76 -5.46 -19.51
N ALA A 67 3.22 -6.52 -18.86
CA ALA A 67 2.89 -7.89 -19.26
C ALA A 67 1.38 -8.16 -19.20
N VAL A 68 0.70 -7.66 -18.16
CA VAL A 68 -0.77 -7.74 -18.05
C VAL A 68 -1.45 -6.92 -19.16
N TYR A 69 -1.00 -5.70 -19.39
CA TYR A 69 -1.51 -4.83 -20.46
C TYR A 69 -1.39 -5.50 -21.85
N GLU A 70 -0.21 -5.99 -22.21
CA GLU A 70 0.04 -6.69 -23.48
C GLU A 70 -0.82 -7.95 -23.61
N ARG A 71 -1.01 -8.69 -22.50
CA ARG A 71 -1.90 -9.86 -22.48
C ARG A 71 -3.36 -9.48 -22.73
N CYS A 72 -3.82 -8.38 -22.15
CA CYS A 72 -5.17 -7.86 -22.38
C CYS A 72 -5.35 -7.43 -23.84
N LEU A 73 -4.38 -6.74 -24.44
CA LEU A 73 -4.41 -6.40 -25.87
C LEU A 73 -4.49 -7.65 -26.76
N ALA A 74 -3.71 -8.69 -26.45
CA ALA A 74 -3.79 -9.97 -27.17
C ALA A 74 -5.15 -10.68 -27.02
N ARG A 75 -5.95 -10.29 -26.01
CA ARG A 75 -7.34 -10.71 -25.81
C ARG A 75 -8.36 -9.68 -26.30
N ARG A 76 -7.92 -8.68 -27.09
CA ARG A 76 -8.73 -7.63 -27.71
C ARG A 76 -9.39 -6.69 -26.69
N VAL A 77 -8.83 -6.56 -25.50
CA VAL A 77 -9.23 -5.50 -24.56
C VAL A 77 -8.71 -4.18 -25.09
N GLU A 78 -9.57 -3.17 -25.13
CA GLU A 78 -9.20 -1.80 -25.47
C GLU A 78 -8.87 -1.00 -24.22
N PHE A 79 -7.83 -0.16 -24.31
CA PHE A 79 -7.45 0.75 -23.24
C PHE A 79 -7.53 2.17 -23.77
N VAL A 80 -8.40 2.97 -23.16
CA VAL A 80 -8.55 4.40 -23.47
C VAL A 80 -7.92 5.19 -22.33
N PHE A 81 -6.73 5.73 -22.57
CA PHE A 81 -6.02 6.58 -21.61
C PHE A 81 -6.41 8.05 -21.78
N GLY A 82 -6.23 8.85 -20.73
CA GLY A 82 -6.64 10.26 -20.74
C GLY A 82 -8.16 10.48 -20.73
N ALA A 83 -8.95 9.40 -20.63
CA ALA A 83 -10.40 9.41 -20.56
C ALA A 83 -10.87 9.32 -19.10
N ALA A 84 -10.79 10.44 -18.37
CA ALA A 84 -11.28 10.48 -17.00
C ALA A 84 -12.81 10.29 -16.97
N VAL A 85 -13.28 9.22 -16.35
CA VAL A 85 -14.72 9.00 -16.09
C VAL A 85 -15.18 9.95 -15.01
N THR A 86 -16.29 10.64 -15.24
CA THR A 86 -16.88 11.60 -14.29
C THR A 86 -18.23 11.14 -13.73
N ARG A 87 -18.98 10.32 -14.47
CA ARG A 87 -20.28 9.79 -14.04
C ARG A 87 -20.51 8.39 -14.60
N ILE A 88 -21.19 7.55 -13.84
CA ILE A 88 -21.77 6.29 -14.35
C ILE A 88 -23.18 6.63 -14.86
N VAL A 89 -23.43 6.35 -16.14
CA VAL A 89 -24.73 6.61 -16.77
C VAL A 89 -25.69 5.48 -16.40
N GLU A 90 -26.87 5.84 -15.93
CA GLU A 90 -27.94 4.90 -15.58
C GLU A 90 -29.11 5.01 -16.58
N LYS A 91 -29.70 3.87 -16.91
CA LYS A 91 -30.97 3.76 -17.63
C LYS A 91 -31.81 2.64 -17.01
N ASP A 92 -33.06 2.96 -16.67
CA ASP A 92 -34.04 2.00 -16.12
C ASP A 92 -33.53 1.23 -14.89
N GLY A 93 -32.81 1.89 -13.97
CA GLY A 93 -32.26 1.26 -12.77
C GLY A 93 -31.00 0.43 -13.00
N LYS A 94 -30.36 0.54 -14.17
CA LYS A 94 -29.15 -0.22 -14.55
C LYS A 94 -28.08 0.69 -15.12
N ALA A 95 -26.81 0.35 -14.87
CA ALA A 95 -25.70 0.99 -15.55
C ALA A 95 -25.82 0.78 -17.07
N ALA A 96 -25.60 1.84 -17.84
CA ALA A 96 -25.69 1.86 -19.29
C ALA A 96 -24.40 2.41 -19.95
N GLY A 97 -23.41 2.79 -19.15
CA GLY A 97 -22.14 3.33 -19.63
C GLY A 97 -21.48 4.28 -18.65
N VAL A 98 -20.54 5.05 -19.16
CA VAL A 98 -19.81 6.08 -18.41
C VAL A 98 -19.74 7.38 -19.20
N GLU A 99 -19.90 8.51 -18.52
CA GLU A 99 -19.59 9.83 -19.06
C GLU A 99 -18.14 10.17 -18.76
N LEU A 100 -17.47 10.75 -19.75
CA LEU A 100 -16.08 11.18 -19.67
C LEU A 100 -16.00 12.70 -19.41
N ALA A 101 -14.84 13.16 -18.95
CA ALA A 101 -14.60 14.57 -18.62
C ALA A 101 -14.73 15.52 -19.81
N ASP A 102 -14.65 15.02 -21.05
CA ASP A 102 -14.88 15.80 -22.27
C ASP A 102 -16.37 15.90 -22.66
N GLY A 103 -17.26 15.32 -21.85
CA GLY A 103 -18.71 15.30 -22.06
C GLY A 103 -19.20 14.19 -22.99
N THR A 104 -18.31 13.34 -23.51
CA THR A 104 -18.70 12.17 -24.30
C THR A 104 -19.17 11.02 -23.40
N THR A 105 -19.96 10.10 -23.96
CA THR A 105 -20.44 8.91 -23.27
C THR A 105 -19.93 7.67 -23.98
N ALA A 106 -19.36 6.74 -23.21
CA ALA A 106 -19.06 5.39 -23.66
C ALA A 106 -20.14 4.43 -23.14
N GLU A 107 -20.91 3.83 -24.03
CA GLU A 107 -21.95 2.86 -23.68
C GLU A 107 -21.34 1.53 -23.23
N ALA A 108 -21.94 0.91 -22.21
CA ALA A 108 -21.54 -0.40 -21.71
C ALA A 108 -22.69 -1.11 -21.02
N ASP A 109 -22.81 -2.42 -21.24
CA ASP A 109 -23.80 -3.26 -20.54
C ASP A 109 -23.47 -3.47 -19.06
N PHE A 110 -22.17 -3.42 -18.73
CA PHE A 110 -21.65 -3.60 -17.38
C PHE A 110 -20.53 -2.61 -17.11
N VAL A 111 -20.54 -2.04 -15.90
CA VAL A 111 -19.50 -1.14 -15.41
C VAL A 111 -18.87 -1.74 -14.16
N VAL A 112 -17.56 -1.98 -14.22
CA VAL A 112 -16.76 -2.40 -13.06
C VAL A 112 -15.87 -1.24 -12.65
N ALA A 113 -16.16 -0.65 -11.48
CA ALA A 113 -15.44 0.52 -11.00
C ALA A 113 -14.25 0.12 -10.11
N GLY A 114 -13.04 0.22 -10.65
CA GLY A 114 -11.79 0.00 -9.91
C GLY A 114 -11.26 1.25 -9.19
N VAL A 115 -12.14 1.99 -8.51
CA VAL A 115 -11.81 3.28 -7.86
C VAL A 115 -12.08 3.24 -6.36
N ALA A 116 -11.58 4.23 -5.62
CA ALA A 116 -11.87 4.36 -4.19
C ALA A 116 -13.38 4.52 -3.95
N PRO A 117 -13.94 3.95 -2.86
CA PRO A 117 -15.38 4.03 -2.59
C PRO A 117 -15.96 5.46 -2.59
N SER A 118 -15.21 6.45 -2.08
CA SER A 118 -15.63 7.85 -2.09
C SER A 118 -15.66 8.47 -3.49
N VAL A 119 -14.78 8.03 -4.38
CA VAL A 119 -14.77 8.45 -5.79
C VAL A 119 -15.96 7.84 -6.51
N LEU A 120 -16.26 6.56 -6.25
CA LEU A 120 -17.43 5.88 -6.79
C LEU A 120 -18.74 6.58 -6.38
N ASP A 121 -18.86 6.97 -5.12
CA ASP A 121 -20.05 7.67 -4.61
C ASP A 121 -20.32 8.98 -5.39
N GLY A 122 -19.26 9.71 -5.74
CA GLY A 122 -19.37 10.92 -6.56
C GLY A 122 -19.83 10.66 -8.00
N MET A 123 -19.58 9.46 -8.53
CA MET A 123 -19.93 9.07 -9.91
C MET A 123 -21.37 8.56 -10.05
N LEU A 124 -22.05 8.21 -8.95
CA LEU A 124 -23.33 7.51 -8.95
C LEU A 124 -24.57 8.42 -8.88
N SER A 125 -24.42 9.75 -8.99
CA SER A 125 -25.53 10.72 -9.07
C SER A 125 -26.65 10.52 -8.02
N GLY A 126 -26.29 10.12 -6.79
CA GLY A 126 -27.24 9.94 -5.68
C GLY A 126 -27.86 8.54 -5.59
N VAL A 127 -27.49 7.60 -6.45
CA VAL A 127 -27.88 6.19 -6.34
C VAL A 127 -27.11 5.55 -5.19
N ASN A 128 -27.85 4.99 -4.22
CA ASN A 128 -27.24 4.17 -3.17
C ASN A 128 -27.11 2.72 -3.65
N ILE A 129 -25.87 2.29 -3.89
CA ILE A 129 -25.55 0.91 -4.28
C ILE A 129 -25.20 0.01 -3.09
N ARG A 130 -25.16 0.55 -1.86
CA ARG A 130 -24.78 -0.21 -0.66
C ARG A 130 -26.03 -0.76 0.03
N ALA A 131 -26.02 -2.06 0.27
CA ALA A 131 -27.05 -2.77 1.02
C ALA A 131 -26.83 -2.62 2.55
N GLU A 132 -27.86 -2.97 3.31
CA GLU A 132 -27.74 -3.06 4.77
C GLU A 132 -26.70 -4.14 5.15
N GLY A 133 -25.71 -3.75 5.95
CA GLY A 133 -24.60 -4.63 6.36
C GLY A 133 -23.38 -4.59 5.45
N ASP A 134 -23.41 -3.84 4.33
CA ASP A 134 -22.22 -3.64 3.51
C ASP A 134 -21.12 -2.89 4.28
N VAL A 135 -19.87 -3.20 3.95
CA VAL A 135 -18.72 -2.54 4.58
C VAL A 135 -18.66 -1.08 4.12
N PRO A 136 -18.75 -0.10 5.03
CA PRO A 136 -18.73 1.30 4.66
C PRO A 136 -17.35 1.69 4.11
N ALA A 137 -17.35 2.73 3.27
CA ALA A 137 -16.11 3.39 2.86
C ALA A 137 -15.34 3.87 4.10
N ARG A 138 -14.03 3.59 4.14
CA ARG A 138 -13.12 4.10 5.17
C ARG A 138 -12.35 5.28 4.61
N SER A 139 -12.31 6.38 5.38
CA SER A 139 -11.49 7.56 5.08
C SER A 139 -10.45 7.77 6.18
N GLY A 140 -9.46 8.64 5.92
CA GLY A 140 -8.42 8.97 6.91
C GLY A 140 -7.47 7.82 7.25
N LEU A 141 -7.38 6.80 6.39
CA LEU A 141 -6.41 5.72 6.55
C LEU A 141 -4.98 6.26 6.38
N PRO A 142 -3.99 5.72 7.11
CA PRO A 142 -2.60 6.10 6.94
C PRO A 142 -2.15 6.06 5.47
N SER A 143 -1.24 6.97 5.15
CA SER A 143 -0.56 7.05 3.87
C SER A 143 0.85 6.47 3.97
N ARG A 144 1.66 6.68 2.94
CA ARG A 144 3.03 6.20 2.85
C ARG A 144 3.97 7.29 2.35
N LEU A 145 5.05 7.52 3.10
CA LEU A 145 6.20 8.28 2.62
C LEU A 145 7.15 7.31 1.91
N THR A 146 7.43 7.56 0.63
CA THR A 146 8.38 6.78 -0.16
C THR A 146 9.51 7.68 -0.63
N ILE A 147 10.75 7.30 -0.36
CA ILE A 147 11.95 8.04 -0.79
C ILE A 147 12.73 7.15 -1.75
N PHE A 148 12.99 7.67 -2.94
CA PHE A 148 13.79 6.99 -3.96
C PHE A 148 15.20 7.55 -3.96
N LEU A 149 16.18 6.69 -3.69
CA LEU A 149 17.59 7.04 -3.66
C LEU A 149 18.30 6.38 -4.84
N ALA A 150 18.97 7.19 -5.64
CA ALA A 150 19.92 6.74 -6.64
C ALA A 150 21.33 6.96 -6.08
N LEU A 151 22.02 5.87 -5.77
CA LEU A 151 23.31 5.90 -5.09
C LEU A 151 24.43 5.58 -6.07
N SER A 152 25.55 6.29 -5.95
CA SER A 152 26.81 5.87 -6.56
C SER A 152 27.47 4.81 -5.69
N GLY A 153 27.98 3.76 -6.33
CA GLY A 153 28.52 2.57 -5.68
C GLY A 153 27.70 1.34 -6.02
N ALA A 154 28.40 0.24 -6.28
CA ALA A 154 27.76 -1.05 -6.48
C ALA A 154 27.06 -1.51 -5.20
N ARG A 155 25.89 -2.11 -5.36
CA ARG A 155 25.21 -2.83 -4.29
C ARG A 155 26.14 -3.91 -3.70
N PRO A 156 26.43 -3.91 -2.39
CA PRO A 156 27.29 -4.93 -1.79
C PRO A 156 26.70 -6.34 -1.94
N GLU A 157 27.55 -7.30 -2.26
CA GLU A 157 27.17 -8.71 -2.35
C GLU A 157 26.55 -9.19 -1.03
N GLY A 158 25.50 -10.01 -1.12
CA GLY A 158 24.80 -10.54 0.06
C GLY A 158 23.87 -9.55 0.77
N THR A 159 23.73 -8.32 0.27
CA THR A 159 22.70 -7.38 0.74
C THR A 159 21.31 -8.04 0.67
N PRO A 160 20.47 -7.97 1.72
CA PRO A 160 19.09 -8.42 1.64
C PRO A 160 18.26 -7.57 0.68
N LEU A 161 17.31 -8.18 -0.05
CA LEU A 161 16.39 -7.42 -0.90
C LEU A 161 15.52 -6.46 -0.07
N ARG A 162 15.09 -6.88 1.12
CA ARG A 162 14.28 -6.07 2.04
C ARG A 162 14.84 -6.15 3.46
N THR A 163 15.03 -4.99 4.08
CA THR A 163 15.32 -4.85 5.50
C THR A 163 14.23 -4.00 6.14
N VAL A 164 13.77 -4.37 7.34
CA VAL A 164 12.81 -3.57 8.11
C VAL A 164 13.50 -3.09 9.39
N LEU A 165 13.61 -1.77 9.56
CA LEU A 165 14.15 -1.12 10.74
C LEU A 165 12.98 -0.74 11.64
N HIS A 166 12.69 -1.54 12.66
CA HIS A 166 11.55 -1.31 13.55
C HIS A 166 11.73 -0.05 14.42
N SER A 167 10.63 0.66 14.70
CA SER A 167 10.62 1.72 15.71
C SER A 167 11.12 1.21 17.06
N ALA A 168 11.85 2.06 17.78
CA ALA A 168 12.24 1.80 19.17
C ALA A 168 11.10 2.12 20.16
N ASP A 169 10.11 2.90 19.73
CA ASP A 169 8.94 3.30 20.51
C ASP A 169 7.68 2.94 19.73
N ARG A 170 7.13 1.76 20.04
CA ARG A 170 5.90 1.24 19.43
C ARG A 170 4.70 2.11 19.77
N GLU A 171 4.58 2.56 21.01
CA GLU A 171 3.40 3.28 21.47
C GLU A 171 3.32 4.67 20.85
N ASP A 172 4.44 5.40 20.76
CA ASP A 172 4.48 6.66 20.02
C ASP A 172 4.16 6.43 18.54
N GLU A 173 4.73 5.40 17.89
CA GLU A 173 4.42 5.10 16.48
C GLU A 173 2.93 4.84 16.25
N LEU A 174 2.29 4.01 17.08
CA LEU A 174 0.87 3.71 16.93
C LEU A 174 -0.03 4.92 17.24
N ASP A 175 0.31 5.75 18.22
CA ASP A 175 -0.45 6.96 18.53
C ASP A 175 -0.28 8.04 17.46
N ARG A 176 0.89 8.13 16.86
CA ARG A 176 1.17 9.02 15.72
C ARG A 176 0.40 8.59 14.47
N LEU A 177 0.31 7.30 14.20
CA LEU A 177 -0.35 6.78 12.99
C LEU A 177 -1.88 6.69 13.12
N PHE A 178 -2.38 6.31 14.28
CA PHE A 178 -3.79 5.92 14.48
C PHE A 178 -4.48 6.64 15.64
N GLY A 179 -3.72 7.36 16.46
CA GLY A 179 -4.21 8.02 17.67
C GLY A 179 -4.51 9.50 17.49
N GLY A 180 -4.49 10.22 18.63
CA GLY A 180 -4.91 11.63 18.69
C GLY A 180 -3.81 12.64 18.36
N ARG A 181 -2.58 12.20 18.10
CA ARG A 181 -1.40 13.07 17.90
C ARG A 181 -0.71 12.76 16.56
N PRO A 182 -1.35 13.02 15.41
CA PRO A 182 -0.80 12.67 14.11
C PRO A 182 0.57 13.32 13.88
N GLY A 183 1.54 12.54 13.40
CA GLY A 183 2.85 13.03 13.01
C GLY A 183 3.76 11.91 12.50
N LEU A 184 4.98 12.27 12.10
CA LEU A 184 6.03 11.28 11.85
C LEU A 184 6.76 11.02 13.18
N PRO A 185 6.87 9.76 13.66
CA PRO A 185 7.70 9.44 14.82
C PRO A 185 9.16 9.89 14.61
N ALA A 186 9.90 10.09 15.70
CA ALA A 186 11.33 10.39 15.60
C ALA A 186 12.10 9.25 14.91
N SER A 187 11.67 8.02 15.19
CA SER A 187 12.22 6.78 14.65
C SER A 187 11.09 5.90 14.10
N PRO A 188 10.54 6.20 12.90
CA PRO A 188 9.46 5.40 12.30
C PRO A 188 9.96 4.04 11.81
N THR A 189 9.15 3.00 11.91
CA THR A 189 9.40 1.71 11.27
C THR A 189 9.60 1.92 9.77
N LEU A 190 10.77 1.51 9.28
CA LEU A 190 11.24 1.83 7.93
C LEU A 190 11.52 0.54 7.15
N ALA A 191 10.86 0.37 6.00
CA ALA A 191 11.24 -0.65 5.04
C ALA A 191 12.27 -0.08 4.07
N VAL A 192 13.40 -0.78 3.93
CA VAL A 192 14.49 -0.49 3.01
C VAL A 192 14.51 -1.59 1.94
N LEU A 193 14.20 -1.23 0.70
CA LEU A 193 14.19 -2.13 -0.44
C LEU A 193 15.43 -1.87 -1.31
N ARG A 194 16.24 -2.90 -1.51
CA ARG A 194 17.50 -2.90 -2.26
C ARG A 194 17.50 -4.04 -3.28
N PRO A 195 16.69 -3.93 -4.35
CA PRO A 195 16.53 -5.00 -5.33
C PRO A 195 17.84 -5.30 -6.05
N ASP A 196 18.09 -6.58 -6.33
CA ASP A 196 19.23 -7.05 -7.10
C ASP A 196 18.81 -7.28 -8.56
N ASP A 197 18.37 -6.21 -9.21
CA ASP A 197 17.86 -6.24 -10.58
C ASP A 197 18.60 -5.22 -11.46
N PRO A 198 19.44 -5.68 -12.41
CA PRO A 198 20.21 -4.78 -13.26
C PRO A 198 19.31 -3.92 -14.17
N GLU A 199 18.06 -4.30 -14.43
CA GLU A 199 17.13 -3.48 -15.23
C GLU A 199 16.63 -2.24 -14.45
N LEU A 200 16.89 -2.17 -13.15
CA LEU A 200 16.51 -1.03 -12.29
C LEU A 200 17.65 -0.03 -12.06
N THR A 201 18.82 -0.26 -12.64
CA THR A 201 20.01 0.59 -12.49
C THR A 201 20.63 0.93 -13.85
N PRO A 202 21.33 2.06 -13.99
CA PRO A 202 21.98 2.41 -15.25
C PRO A 202 23.18 1.49 -15.57
N ASP A 203 23.91 1.04 -14.56
CA ASP A 203 25.06 0.14 -14.66
C ASP A 203 25.38 -0.50 -13.28
N ALA A 204 26.39 -1.38 -13.24
CA ALA A 204 26.81 -2.09 -12.04
C ALA A 204 27.51 -1.21 -10.98
N ALA A 205 27.84 0.04 -11.29
CA ALA A 205 28.45 0.99 -10.37
C ALA A 205 27.43 1.85 -9.62
N HIS A 206 26.12 1.57 -9.79
CA HIS A 206 25.04 2.29 -9.14
C HIS A 206 24.08 1.35 -8.42
N GLU A 207 23.35 1.90 -7.47
CA GLU A 207 22.31 1.18 -6.73
C GLU A 207 21.04 2.03 -6.61
N ALA A 208 19.90 1.36 -6.73
CA ALA A 208 18.59 1.93 -6.42
C ALA A 208 18.12 1.45 -5.04
N VAL A 209 17.82 2.38 -4.13
CA VAL A 209 17.26 2.09 -2.81
C VAL A 209 15.93 2.79 -2.66
N THR A 210 14.91 2.05 -2.24
CA THR A 210 13.60 2.63 -1.88
C THR A 210 13.40 2.54 -0.38
N LEU A 211 13.21 3.69 0.26
CA LEU A 211 12.80 3.77 1.66
C LEU A 211 11.29 3.95 1.73
N THR A 212 10.63 3.28 2.66
CA THR A 212 9.18 3.34 2.84
C THR A 212 8.80 3.37 4.31
N ALA A 213 8.11 4.42 4.74
CA ALA A 213 7.51 4.54 6.05
C ALA A 213 5.99 4.73 5.93
N THR A 214 5.22 4.08 6.80
CA THR A 214 3.80 4.39 6.98
C THR A 214 3.71 5.73 7.70
N VAL A 215 2.81 6.61 7.25
CA VAL A 215 2.62 7.95 7.81
C VAL A 215 1.13 8.24 7.97
N PRO A 216 0.72 9.20 8.81
CA PRO A 216 -0.69 9.58 8.91
C PRO A 216 -1.26 10.07 7.59
N ALA A 217 -2.59 9.97 7.44
CA ALA A 217 -3.28 10.56 6.32
C ALA A 217 -2.98 12.07 6.25
N HIS A 218 -2.70 12.58 5.05
CA HIS A 218 -2.47 14.02 4.82
C HIS A 218 -1.32 14.63 5.63
N LEU A 219 -0.35 13.83 6.08
CA LEU A 219 0.85 14.36 6.72
C LEU A 219 1.62 15.26 5.74
N GLU A 220 1.83 16.51 6.13
CA GLU A 220 2.79 17.40 5.48
C GLU A 220 4.20 16.98 5.85
N VAL A 221 4.98 16.51 4.88
CA VAL A 221 6.34 16.01 5.09
C VAL A 221 7.33 17.12 4.78
N THR A 222 8.21 17.42 5.74
CA THR A 222 9.26 18.45 5.57
C THR A 222 10.55 17.87 5.00
N ALA A 223 11.44 18.73 4.51
CA ALA A 223 12.79 18.31 4.10
C ALA A 223 13.60 17.72 5.27
N GLU A 224 13.40 18.24 6.48
CA GLU A 224 14.05 17.72 7.69
C GLU A 224 13.59 16.29 8.02
N ASP A 225 12.29 16.02 7.88
CA ASP A 225 11.75 14.68 8.05
C ASP A 225 12.37 13.69 7.05
N VAL A 226 12.50 14.09 5.79
CA VAL A 226 13.15 13.28 4.74
C VAL A 226 14.61 13.01 5.12
N GLN A 227 15.37 14.02 5.55
CA GLN A 227 16.77 13.84 5.97
C GLN A 227 16.90 12.93 7.19
N ARG A 228 15.96 13.02 8.15
CA ARG A 228 15.92 12.12 9.31
C ARG A 228 15.69 10.67 8.90
N VAL A 229 14.77 10.42 7.96
CA VAL A 229 14.50 9.07 7.43
C VAL A 229 15.71 8.52 6.66
N ILE A 230 16.36 9.34 5.83
CA ILE A 230 17.57 8.94 5.08
C ILE A 230 18.71 8.63 6.05
N SER A 231 18.95 9.48 7.05
CA SER A 231 20.07 9.31 8.01
C SER A 231 19.92 8.06 8.87
N ARG A 232 18.70 7.54 9.00
CA ARG A 232 18.40 6.31 9.74
C ARG A 232 18.67 5.05 8.91
N ALA A 233 18.50 5.12 7.60
CA ALA A 233 18.61 3.99 6.68
C ALA A 233 20.07 3.59 6.45
#